data_AF-A0A0D6LJ80-F1
#
_entry.id   AF-A0A0D6LJ80-F1
#
_cell.length_a   1.000
_cell.length_b   1.000
_cell.length_c   1.000
_cell.angle_alpha   90.00
_cell.angle_beta   90.00
_cell.angle_gamma   90.00
#
_symmetry.space_group_name_H-M   'P 1'
#
loop_
_entity.id
_entity.type
_entity.pdbx_description
1 polymer ?
#
loop_
_entity_poly.entity_id
_entity_poly.type
_entity_poly.pdbx_seq_one_letter_code
_entity_poly.pdbx_strand_id
1 'polypeptide(L)'
;MNVMENGYVIPFCLGPIGGRYSINAVQLTDSAFVVLNMRVITRVSSAIWDAIGQADFVRCIHSVGRPRPITARLKSNWMCNTDQYFLAQRLAENDVWSYGSAFGENAFLSKTCVSLRLAMYRGWKGGWLALPAAIIAVKGAGKTELATMTPTLPGWQVRMLGDDVAWIRCGTDGKMHALAPENGLFGCTVRCTPENGDGFKECNSCKLRFN
;
A
#
# COMPACT_ATOMS: atom_id res chain seq x y z
N MET A 1 -3.76 -26.59 -14.52
CA MET A 1 -5.14 -26.10 -14.37
C MET A 1 -5.07 -24.57 -14.37
N ASN A 2 -5.66 -23.90 -15.36
CA ASN A 2 -5.67 -22.44 -15.40
C ASN A 2 -6.70 -21.94 -14.38
N VAL A 3 -6.25 -21.20 -13.36
CA VAL A 3 -7.12 -20.67 -12.31
C VAL A 3 -7.68 -19.27 -12.63
N MET A 4 -7.14 -18.60 -13.67
CA MET A 4 -7.54 -17.27 -14.11
C MET A 4 -7.97 -17.30 -15.59
N GLU A 5 -9.27 -17.38 -15.84
CA GLU A 5 -9.81 -17.28 -17.21
C GLU A 5 -9.78 -15.84 -17.76
N ASN A 6 -10.03 -14.83 -16.91
CA ASN A 6 -9.91 -13.41 -17.23
C ASN A 6 -9.12 -12.71 -16.13
N GLY A 7 -7.90 -12.30 -16.43
CA GLY A 7 -7.01 -11.61 -15.50
C GLY A 7 -6.88 -10.11 -15.82
N TYR A 8 -6.74 -9.30 -14.77
CA TYR A 8 -6.39 -7.89 -14.83
C TYR A 8 -4.92 -7.71 -14.49
N VAL A 9 -4.23 -6.87 -15.27
CA VAL A 9 -2.84 -6.46 -15.01
C VAL A 9 -2.86 -5.07 -14.41
N ILE A 10 -2.36 -4.94 -13.18
CA ILE A 10 -2.34 -3.68 -12.43
C ILE A 10 -0.89 -3.26 -12.21
N PRO A 11 -0.32 -2.39 -13.06
CA PRO A 11 0.94 -1.73 -12.74
C PRO A 11 0.71 -0.72 -11.62
N PHE A 12 1.47 -0.84 -10.53
CA PHE A 12 1.38 0.09 -9.41
C PHE A 12 2.76 0.51 -8.90
N CYS A 13 2.80 1.71 -8.33
CA CYS A 13 4.00 2.30 -7.75
C CYS A 13 3.75 2.68 -6.29
N LEU A 14 4.66 2.24 -5.42
CA LEU A 14 4.78 2.68 -4.05
C LEU A 14 5.83 3.78 -3.96
N GLY A 15 5.43 4.96 -3.48
CA GLY A 15 6.15 6.22 -3.64
C GLY A 15 5.78 6.96 -4.94
N PRO A 16 6.35 8.14 -5.21
CA PRO A 16 6.11 8.90 -6.44
C PRO A 16 6.58 8.16 -7.68
N ILE A 17 5.80 8.19 -8.77
CA ILE A 17 6.19 7.53 -10.04
C ILE A 17 7.50 8.16 -10.55
N GLY A 18 8.47 7.31 -10.92
CA GLY A 18 9.80 7.74 -11.34
C GLY A 18 10.72 8.21 -10.19
N GLY A 19 10.25 8.15 -8.94
CA GLY A 19 11.04 8.51 -7.78
C GLY A 19 12.19 7.54 -7.53
N ARG A 20 13.36 8.06 -7.18
CA ARG A 20 14.58 7.29 -6.86
C ARG A 20 14.42 6.21 -5.77
N TYR A 21 13.41 6.36 -4.91
CA TYR A 21 13.15 5.46 -3.78
C TYR A 21 11.87 4.65 -3.94
N SER A 22 11.21 4.78 -5.08
CA SER A 22 9.94 4.13 -5.33
C SER A 22 10.13 2.66 -5.66
N ILE A 23 9.12 1.86 -5.35
CA ILE A 23 9.06 0.45 -5.73
C ILE A 23 7.96 0.31 -6.77
N ASN A 24 8.36 -0.06 -7.99
CA ASN A 24 7.46 -0.45 -9.05
C ASN A 24 7.10 -1.93 -8.92
N ALA A 25 5.84 -2.23 -9.19
CA ALA A 25 5.28 -3.56 -9.07
C ALA A 25 4.16 -3.77 -10.08
N VAL A 26 3.87 -5.03 -10.39
CA VAL A 26 2.74 -5.42 -11.24
C VAL A 26 1.97 -6.51 -10.54
N GLN A 27 0.68 -6.27 -10.31
CA GLN A 27 -0.24 -7.27 -9.78
C GLN A 27 -1.15 -7.85 -10.86
N LEU A 28 -1.07 -9.16 -11.05
CA LEU A 28 -2.05 -9.93 -11.79
C LEU A 28 -3.16 -10.38 -10.82
N THR A 29 -4.43 -10.17 -11.18
CA THR A 29 -5.58 -10.57 -10.36
C THR A 29 -6.78 -10.95 -11.22
N ASP A 30 -7.60 -11.89 -10.77
CA ASP A 30 -8.92 -12.20 -11.36
C ASP A 30 -10.08 -11.43 -10.70
N SER A 31 -9.78 -10.56 -9.74
CA SER A 31 -10.79 -9.82 -8.96
C SER A 31 -10.86 -8.34 -9.34
N ALA A 32 -11.99 -7.91 -9.90
CA ALA A 32 -12.28 -6.50 -10.16
C ALA A 32 -12.34 -5.66 -8.86
N PHE A 33 -12.78 -6.26 -7.75
CA PHE A 33 -12.76 -5.61 -6.44
C PHE A 33 -11.34 -5.23 -6.02
N VAL A 34 -10.37 -6.11 -6.28
CA VAL A 34 -8.95 -5.84 -6.03
C VAL A 34 -8.44 -4.71 -6.93
N VAL A 35 -8.79 -4.72 -8.23
CA VAL A 35 -8.40 -3.64 -9.17
C VAL A 35 -8.84 -2.27 -8.67
N LEU A 36 -10.11 -2.14 -8.25
CA LEU A 36 -10.66 -0.87 -7.79
C LEU A 36 -9.98 -0.37 -6.52
N ASN A 37 -9.75 -1.24 -5.53
CA ASN A 37 -9.09 -0.85 -4.29
C ASN A 37 -7.61 -0.52 -4.49
N MET A 38 -6.90 -1.29 -5.32
CA MET A 38 -5.50 -1.01 -5.68
C MET A 38 -5.36 0.37 -6.30
N ARG A 39 -6.29 0.79 -7.17
CA ARG A 39 -6.30 2.14 -7.76
C ARG A 39 -6.48 3.27 -6.74
N VAL A 40 -7.13 2.99 -5.61
CA VAL A 40 -7.32 3.97 -4.51
C VAL A 40 -6.07 4.04 -3.63
N ILE A 41 -5.56 2.89 -3.19
CA ILE A 41 -4.51 2.81 -2.17
C ILE A 41 -3.09 2.93 -2.74
N THR A 42 -2.92 2.82 -4.07
CA THR A 42 -1.63 2.98 -4.76
C THR A 42 -1.73 3.94 -5.94
N ARG A 43 -0.57 4.28 -6.52
CA ARG A 43 -0.51 4.98 -7.80
C ARG A 43 -0.56 3.95 -8.92
N VAL A 44 -1.65 3.92 -9.67
CA VAL A 44 -1.84 3.09 -10.88
C VAL A 44 -1.89 4.01 -12.09
N SER A 45 -0.97 3.82 -13.04
CA SER A 45 -0.85 4.65 -14.24
C SER A 45 -0.05 3.92 -15.32
N SER A 46 -0.33 4.23 -16.60
CA SER A 46 0.47 3.73 -17.73
C SER A 46 1.93 4.21 -17.66
N ALA A 47 2.19 5.40 -17.11
CA ALA A 47 3.54 5.96 -16.95
C ALA A 47 4.47 5.09 -16.08
N ILE A 48 3.92 4.11 -15.36
CA ILE A 48 4.70 3.15 -14.57
C ILE A 48 5.47 2.19 -15.50
N TRP A 49 4.93 1.87 -16.68
CA TRP A 49 5.65 1.06 -17.65
C TRP A 49 6.92 1.77 -18.14
N ASP A 50 6.84 3.08 -18.39
CA ASP A 50 8.01 3.89 -18.74
C ASP A 50 9.01 3.96 -17.57
N ALA A 51 8.50 4.08 -16.33
CA ALA A 51 9.34 4.09 -15.13
C ALA A 51 10.00 2.74 -14.83
N ILE A 52 9.39 1.62 -15.22
CA ILE A 52 9.98 0.28 -15.16
C ILE A 52 11.05 0.14 -16.24
N GLY A 53 10.72 0.48 -17.50
CA GLY A 53 11.63 0.33 -18.63
C GLY A 53 12.15 -1.11 -18.76
N GLN A 54 13.47 -1.28 -18.62
CA GLN A 54 14.16 -2.59 -18.61
C GLN A 54 14.57 -3.05 -17.20
N ALA A 55 14.20 -2.31 -16.16
CA ALA A 55 14.55 -2.65 -14.78
C ALA A 55 13.64 -3.76 -14.23
N ASP A 56 14.11 -4.42 -13.18
CA ASP A 56 13.32 -5.39 -12.44
C ASP A 56 12.19 -4.71 -11.63
N PHE A 57 11.08 -5.42 -11.45
CA PHE A 57 9.90 -4.95 -10.70
C PHE A 57 9.34 -6.07 -9.83
N VAL A 58 8.53 -5.70 -8.84
CA VAL A 58 7.92 -6.70 -7.95
C VAL A 58 6.75 -7.38 -8.64
N ARG A 59 6.81 -8.71 -8.71
CA ARG A 59 5.78 -9.53 -9.34
C ARG A 59 4.78 -10.00 -8.29
N CYS A 60 3.53 -9.59 -8.47
CA CYS A 60 2.44 -9.92 -7.57
C CYS A 60 1.42 -10.77 -8.33
N ILE A 61 1.14 -11.99 -7.86
CA ILE A 61 0.13 -12.88 -8.42
C ILE A 61 -0.96 -13.07 -7.36
N HIS A 62 -2.20 -12.79 -7.73
CA HIS A 62 -3.35 -12.97 -6.87
C HIS A 62 -4.46 -13.71 -7.63
N SER A 63 -5.14 -14.64 -6.97
CA SER A 63 -6.39 -15.22 -7.47
C SER A 63 -7.35 -15.49 -6.32
N VAL A 64 -8.65 -15.28 -6.55
CA VAL A 64 -9.70 -15.68 -5.59
C VAL A 64 -9.90 -17.19 -5.51
N GLY A 65 -9.33 -17.94 -6.46
CA GLY A 65 -9.33 -19.41 -6.46
C GLY A 65 -10.66 -20.04 -6.83
N ARG A 66 -11.46 -19.35 -7.66
CA ARG A 66 -12.78 -19.80 -8.14
C ARG A 66 -12.84 -19.72 -9.67
N PRO A 67 -12.22 -20.68 -10.40
CA PRO A 67 -12.32 -20.73 -11.86
C PRO A 67 -13.77 -20.94 -12.30
N ARG A 68 -14.11 -20.52 -13.51
CA ARG A 68 -15.45 -20.74 -14.07
C ARG A 68 -15.53 -22.12 -14.74
N PRO A 69 -16.75 -22.67 -14.91
CA PRO A 69 -17.98 -22.26 -14.23
C PRO A 69 -17.88 -22.44 -12.72
N ILE A 70 -18.37 -21.46 -11.95
CA ILE A 70 -18.29 -21.51 -10.49
C ILE A 70 -19.25 -22.60 -9.99
N THR A 71 -18.71 -23.68 -9.45
CA THR A 71 -19.49 -24.81 -8.90
C THR A 71 -19.79 -24.66 -7.41
N ALA A 72 -19.01 -23.87 -6.69
CA ALA A 72 -19.18 -23.65 -5.26
C ALA A 72 -20.26 -22.59 -4.96
N ARG A 73 -21.03 -22.82 -3.89
CA ARG A 73 -22.00 -21.83 -3.40
C ARG A 73 -21.26 -20.59 -2.88
N LEU A 74 -21.59 -19.42 -3.43
CA LEU A 74 -21.07 -18.14 -2.97
C LEU A 74 -21.90 -17.60 -1.81
N LYS A 75 -21.23 -16.99 -0.83
CA LYS A 75 -21.86 -16.21 0.24
C LYS A 75 -21.73 -14.73 -0.07
N SER A 76 -22.84 -14.00 -0.08
CA SER A 76 -22.87 -12.54 -0.33
C SER A 76 -22.17 -12.12 -1.64
N ASN A 77 -22.24 -12.95 -2.69
CA ASN A 77 -21.54 -12.73 -3.96
C ASN A 77 -20.01 -12.54 -3.82
N TRP A 78 -19.41 -13.02 -2.73
CA TRP A 78 -17.99 -12.91 -2.45
C TRP A 78 -17.24 -14.15 -2.93
N MET A 79 -16.36 -13.98 -3.92
CA MET A 79 -15.53 -15.08 -4.41
C MET A 79 -14.31 -15.26 -3.51
N CYS A 80 -14.21 -16.41 -2.88
CA CYS A 80 -13.04 -16.85 -2.12
C CYS A 80 -12.96 -18.37 -2.06
N ASN A 81 -11.75 -18.90 -1.93
CA ASN A 81 -11.45 -20.31 -1.73
C ASN A 81 -10.57 -20.46 -0.48
N THR A 82 -11.19 -20.31 0.69
CA THR A 82 -10.50 -20.28 1.98
C THR A 82 -9.88 -21.63 2.36
N ASP A 83 -10.43 -22.73 1.85
CA ASP A 83 -9.95 -24.09 2.16
C ASP A 83 -8.56 -24.35 1.58
N GLN A 84 -8.20 -23.62 0.52
CA GLN A 84 -6.91 -23.70 -0.17
C GLN A 84 -6.13 -22.39 -0.07
N TYR A 85 -6.50 -21.53 0.88
CA TYR A 85 -5.87 -20.22 1.02
C TYR A 85 -4.37 -20.34 1.28
N PHE A 86 -3.58 -19.55 0.54
CA PHE A 86 -2.18 -19.31 0.89
C PHE A 86 -1.74 -17.90 0.51
N LEU A 87 -0.73 -17.42 1.24
CA LEU A 87 0.02 -16.22 0.92
C LEU A 87 1.50 -16.56 1.06
N ALA A 88 2.26 -16.41 -0.02
CA ALA A 88 3.68 -16.72 -0.08
C ALA A 88 4.48 -15.51 -0.59
N GLN A 89 5.64 -15.26 0.02
CA GLN A 89 6.54 -14.19 -0.38
C GLN A 89 7.95 -14.74 -0.56
N ARG A 90 8.49 -14.57 -1.76
CA ARG A 90 9.88 -14.90 -2.08
C ARG A 90 10.65 -13.59 -2.21
N LEU A 91 11.20 -13.17 -1.09
CA LEU A 91 11.71 -11.80 -0.92
C LEU A 91 12.97 -11.53 -1.77
N ALA A 92 13.79 -12.55 -2.01
CA ALA A 92 14.99 -12.42 -2.82
C ALA A 92 14.68 -12.28 -4.31
N GLU A 93 13.57 -12.88 -4.75
CA GLU A 93 13.10 -12.97 -6.13
C GLU A 93 12.07 -11.90 -6.49
N ASN A 94 11.73 -11.01 -5.54
CA ASN A 94 10.70 -9.99 -5.71
C ASN A 94 9.32 -10.56 -6.09
N ASP A 95 8.94 -11.71 -5.52
CA ASP A 95 7.66 -12.37 -5.80
C ASP A 95 6.72 -12.40 -4.60
N VAL A 96 5.45 -12.09 -4.86
CA VAL A 96 4.35 -12.18 -3.89
C VAL A 96 3.19 -12.94 -4.52
N TRP A 97 2.80 -14.06 -3.94
CA TRP A 97 1.75 -14.93 -4.47
C TRP A 97 0.65 -15.07 -3.42
N SER A 98 -0.60 -14.87 -3.83
CA SER A 98 -1.76 -15.05 -2.98
C SER A 98 -2.87 -15.79 -3.71
N TYR A 99 -3.53 -16.69 -2.99
CA TYR A 99 -4.62 -17.47 -3.52
C TYR A 99 -5.72 -17.64 -2.48
N GLY A 100 -6.97 -17.60 -2.92
CA GLY A 100 -8.13 -18.01 -2.14
C GLY A 100 -8.78 -16.93 -1.28
N SER A 101 -8.20 -15.73 -1.19
CA SER A 101 -8.77 -14.60 -0.43
C SER A 101 -8.80 -13.32 -1.26
N ALA A 102 -9.97 -12.67 -1.33
CA ALA A 102 -10.16 -11.39 -2.01
C ALA A 102 -10.11 -10.17 -1.06
N PHE A 103 -9.78 -10.37 0.22
CA PHE A 103 -9.95 -9.34 1.25
C PHE A 103 -8.65 -8.77 1.80
N GLY A 104 -8.59 -7.44 1.87
CA GLY A 104 -7.55 -6.69 2.57
C GLY A 104 -6.14 -7.04 2.08
N GLU A 105 -5.19 -7.13 3.01
CA GLU A 105 -3.77 -7.37 2.73
C GLU A 105 -3.46 -8.72 2.08
N ASN A 106 -4.41 -9.66 2.13
CA ASN A 106 -4.29 -10.94 1.44
C ASN A 106 -4.49 -10.78 -0.08
N ALA A 107 -5.19 -9.73 -0.51
CA ALA A 107 -5.51 -9.50 -1.91
C ALA A 107 -4.88 -8.21 -2.46
N PHE A 108 -4.74 -7.18 -1.63
CA PHE A 108 -4.11 -5.92 -1.96
C PHE A 108 -2.61 -6.04 -1.71
N LEU A 109 -1.91 -6.70 -2.63
CA LEU A 109 -0.52 -7.10 -2.41
C LEU A 109 0.42 -5.91 -2.25
N SER A 110 0.00 -4.71 -2.69
CA SER A 110 0.74 -3.46 -2.43
C SER A 110 0.89 -3.09 -0.96
N LYS A 111 -0.03 -3.52 -0.10
CA LYS A 111 -0.03 -3.23 1.34
C LYS A 111 1.09 -4.04 2.02
N THR A 112 0.82 -4.64 3.17
CA THR A 112 1.82 -5.34 4.00
C THR A 112 2.79 -6.26 3.24
N CYS A 113 2.37 -6.92 2.16
CA CYS A 113 3.27 -7.75 1.38
C CYS A 113 4.40 -6.96 0.73
N VAL A 114 4.10 -5.95 -0.10
CA VAL A 114 5.12 -5.16 -0.80
C VAL A 114 5.57 -3.95 0.02
N SER A 115 4.65 -3.14 0.55
CA SER A 115 4.98 -1.90 1.26
C SER A 115 5.74 -2.13 2.55
N LEU A 116 5.53 -3.28 3.22
CA LEU A 116 6.20 -3.61 4.48
C LEU A 116 7.18 -4.77 4.35
N ARG A 117 6.73 -6.02 4.15
CA ARG A 117 7.62 -7.20 4.26
C ARG A 117 8.73 -7.22 3.21
N LEU A 118 8.40 -6.97 1.94
CA LEU A 118 9.42 -6.87 0.89
C LEU A 118 10.29 -5.62 1.05
N ALA A 119 9.67 -4.48 1.39
CA ALA A 119 10.38 -3.24 1.65
C ALA A 119 11.37 -3.38 2.82
N MET A 120 11.02 -4.10 3.89
CA MET A 120 11.91 -4.39 5.02
C MET A 120 13.13 -5.19 4.58
N TYR A 121 12.94 -6.21 3.72
CA TYR A 121 14.05 -6.99 3.17
C TYR A 121 14.97 -6.15 2.28
N ARG A 122 14.40 -5.35 1.38
CA ARG A 122 15.16 -4.37 0.56
C ARG A 122 15.81 -3.29 1.43
N GLY A 123 15.16 -2.93 2.53
CA GLY A 123 15.60 -2.04 3.61
C GLY A 123 16.90 -2.50 4.21
N TRP A 124 16.86 -3.70 4.79
CA TRP A 124 17.99 -4.37 5.39
C TRP A 124 19.17 -4.49 4.42
N LYS A 125 18.93 -4.87 3.16
CA LYS A 125 20.00 -4.94 2.13
C LYS A 125 20.54 -3.58 1.70
N GLY A 126 19.70 -2.56 1.68
CA GLY A 126 20.01 -1.24 1.12
C GLY A 126 20.34 -0.16 2.16
N GLY A 127 20.48 -0.52 3.44
CA GLY A 127 20.78 0.43 4.52
C GLY A 127 19.65 1.42 4.81
N TRP A 128 18.39 0.99 4.77
CA TRP A 128 17.22 1.81 5.07
C TRP A 128 16.12 1.04 5.80
N LEU A 129 15.13 1.74 6.33
CA LEU A 129 14.09 1.14 7.17
C LEU A 129 12.72 1.21 6.49
N ALA A 130 11.97 0.12 6.57
CA ALA A 130 10.52 0.12 6.32
C ALA A 130 9.84 -0.32 7.62
N LEU A 131 8.93 0.51 8.15
CA LEU A 131 8.33 0.33 9.46
C LEU A 131 6.81 0.45 9.40
N PRO A 132 6.06 -0.30 10.23
CA PRO A 132 4.65 -0.04 10.48
C PRO A 132 4.54 1.20 11.37
N ALA A 133 4.41 2.37 10.75
CA ALA A 133 4.43 3.65 11.44
C ALA A 133 3.69 4.73 10.65
N ALA A 134 2.94 5.55 11.37
CA ALA A 134 2.37 6.78 10.84
C ALA A 134 3.46 7.87 10.68
N ILE A 135 3.30 8.72 9.68
CA ILE A 135 4.09 9.93 9.48
C ILE A 135 3.18 11.13 9.64
N ILE A 136 3.49 11.97 10.63
CA ILE A 136 2.80 13.24 10.87
C ILE A 136 3.81 14.39 10.76
N ALA A 137 3.39 15.48 10.13
CA ALA A 137 4.11 16.74 10.16
C ALA A 137 3.41 17.67 11.13
N VAL A 138 4.18 18.33 11.99
CA VAL A 138 3.61 19.27 12.95
C VAL A 138 4.35 20.57 12.93
N LYS A 139 3.57 21.64 12.96
CA LYS A 139 4.02 23.01 13.02
C LYS A 139 3.45 23.65 14.29
N GLY A 140 4.33 24.05 15.19
CA GLY A 140 4.03 24.68 16.48
C GLY A 140 5.33 24.99 17.24
N ALA A 141 5.32 25.98 18.12
CA ALA A 141 6.50 26.37 18.90
C ALA A 141 6.56 25.58 20.22
N GLY A 142 7.64 24.82 20.42
CA GLY A 142 7.95 24.12 21.67
C GLY A 142 7.90 22.60 21.53
N LYS A 143 9.04 21.91 21.61
CA LYS A 143 9.10 20.44 21.64
C LYS A 143 8.40 19.97 22.94
N THR A 144 7.45 19.03 22.88
CA THR A 144 7.38 17.82 23.76
C THR A 144 6.05 17.02 23.68
N GLU A 145 4.93 17.46 23.09
CA GLU A 145 3.64 16.72 23.25
C GLU A 145 2.92 16.40 21.93
N LEU A 146 3.45 15.44 21.17
CA LEU A 146 3.03 15.34 19.77
C LEU A 146 3.06 13.94 19.17
N ALA A 147 2.00 13.18 19.40
CA ALA A 147 1.70 11.99 18.59
C ALA A 147 0.20 11.73 18.39
N THR A 148 -0.72 12.57 18.90
CA THR A 148 -2.15 12.29 18.81
C THR A 148 -2.98 13.57 18.71
N MET A 149 -4.00 13.57 17.84
CA MET A 149 -5.19 14.45 17.82
C MET A 149 -5.17 15.71 16.96
N THR A 150 -6.39 16.04 16.49
CA THR A 150 -6.86 17.39 16.20
C THR A 150 -6.30 18.34 17.26
N PRO A 151 -5.47 19.34 16.89
CA PRO A 151 -4.79 20.16 17.87
C PRO A 151 -5.82 20.93 18.71
N THR A 152 -5.91 20.63 20.00
CA THR A 152 -6.71 21.41 20.97
C THR A 152 -5.97 22.66 21.44
N LEU A 153 -4.67 22.75 21.14
CA LEU A 153 -3.81 23.88 21.46
C LEU A 153 -3.84 24.93 20.33
N PRO A 154 -4.22 26.18 20.62
CA PRO A 154 -4.18 27.26 19.64
C PRO A 154 -2.76 27.43 19.03
N GLY A 155 -2.69 27.63 17.72
CA GLY A 155 -1.43 27.85 17.00
C GLY A 155 -0.67 26.58 16.59
N TRP A 156 -1.15 25.39 16.97
CA TRP A 156 -0.60 24.11 16.52
C TRP A 156 -1.32 23.61 15.26
N GLN A 157 -0.54 23.11 14.30
CA GLN A 157 -1.05 22.47 13.09
C GLN A 157 -0.44 21.09 12.96
N VAL A 158 -1.28 20.07 12.78
CA VAL A 158 -0.88 18.68 12.54
C VAL A 158 -1.37 18.28 11.15
N ARG A 159 -0.49 17.66 10.37
CA ARG A 159 -0.80 17.14 9.03
C ARG A 159 -0.39 15.68 8.94
N MET A 160 -1.30 14.83 8.51
CA MET A 160 -0.99 13.44 8.19
C MET A 160 -0.26 13.38 6.83
N LEU A 161 0.89 12.70 6.82
CA LEU A 161 1.62 12.36 5.60
C LEU A 161 1.47 10.87 5.25
N GLY A 162 1.19 10.02 6.24
CA GLY A 162 0.82 8.61 6.09
C GLY A 162 0.38 8.04 7.44
N ASP A 163 -0.43 6.98 7.45
CA ASP A 163 -1.00 6.37 8.66
C ASP A 163 -0.44 4.97 8.97
N ASP A 164 0.01 4.25 7.93
CA ASP A 164 0.27 2.81 8.04
C ASP A 164 1.76 2.44 7.93
N VAL A 165 2.45 2.92 6.89
CA VAL A 165 3.82 2.52 6.58
C VAL A 165 4.73 3.73 6.35
N ALA A 166 5.92 3.68 6.94
CA ALA A 166 6.98 4.67 6.74
C ALA A 166 8.26 4.02 6.19
N TRP A 167 8.80 4.59 5.12
CA TRP A 167 10.12 4.26 4.59
C TRP A 167 11.12 5.36 4.96
N ILE A 168 12.14 5.02 5.74
CA ILE A 168 13.09 5.98 6.31
C ILE A 168 14.50 5.72 5.76
N ARG A 169 15.17 6.79 5.33
CA ARG A 169 16.54 6.76 4.78
C ARG A 169 17.38 7.88 5.35
N CYS A 170 18.67 7.63 5.56
CA CYS A 170 19.62 8.70 5.82
C CYS A 170 19.94 9.42 4.50
N GLY A 171 19.73 10.73 4.48
CA GLY A 171 20.16 11.61 3.40
C GLY A 171 21.66 11.87 3.48
N THR A 172 22.22 12.40 2.40
CA THR A 172 23.62 12.86 2.36
C THR A 172 23.87 14.07 3.27
N ASP A 173 22.81 14.72 3.72
CA ASP A 173 22.80 15.81 4.69
C ASP A 173 22.85 15.33 6.16
N GLY A 174 22.97 14.02 6.38
CA GLY A 174 22.99 13.40 7.71
C GLY A 174 21.62 13.37 8.40
N LYS A 175 20.55 13.78 7.72
CA LYS A 175 19.18 13.74 8.26
C LYS A 175 18.44 12.47 7.84
N MET A 176 17.46 12.08 8.64
CA MET A 176 16.53 11.01 8.25
C MET A 176 15.35 11.59 7.46
N HIS A 177 15.10 11.03 6.29
CA HIS A 177 13.99 11.38 5.42
C HIS A 177 12.99 10.23 5.38
N ALA A 178 11.71 10.55 5.59
CA ALA A 178 10.64 9.57 5.61
C ALA A 178 9.70 9.75 4.40
N LEU A 179 9.25 8.63 3.84
CA LEU A 179 8.28 8.57 2.75
C LEU A 179 7.12 7.65 3.16
N ALA A 180 5.88 8.12 2.99
CA ALA A 180 4.72 7.26 2.97
C ALA A 180 4.58 6.67 1.56
N PRO A 181 4.71 5.35 1.38
CA PRO A 181 4.71 4.75 0.04
C PRO A 181 3.32 4.74 -0.60
N GLU A 182 2.26 4.75 0.20
CA GLU A 182 0.88 4.59 -0.25
C GLU A 182 0.31 5.87 -0.88
N ASN A 183 -0.88 5.77 -1.46
CA ASN A 183 -1.58 6.89 -2.09
C ASN A 183 -3.02 7.07 -1.59
N GLY A 184 -3.42 6.30 -0.58
CA GLY A 184 -4.74 6.37 0.03
C GLY A 184 -4.73 5.68 1.40
N LEU A 185 -5.86 5.74 2.09
CA LEU A 185 -6.04 5.16 3.42
C LEU A 185 -6.85 3.86 3.31
N PHE A 186 -6.51 2.87 4.13
CA PHE A 186 -7.28 1.63 4.27
C PHE A 186 -7.51 1.34 5.76
N GLY A 187 -8.34 2.20 6.38
CA GLY A 187 -8.58 2.20 7.82
C GLY A 187 -9.81 1.38 8.25
N CYS A 188 -9.79 0.93 9.51
CA CYS A 188 -10.93 0.29 10.15
C CYS A 188 -12.03 1.31 10.48
N THR A 189 -13.27 1.04 10.07
CA THR A 189 -14.40 1.96 10.25
C THR A 189 -15.13 1.82 11.58
N VAL A 190 -14.87 0.76 12.36
CA VAL A 190 -15.63 0.37 13.57
C VAL A 190 -15.62 1.46 14.66
N ARG A 191 -14.68 2.41 14.61
CA ARG A 191 -14.57 3.51 15.58
C ARG A 191 -14.63 4.90 14.95
N CYS A 192 -14.96 5.01 13.66
CA CYS A 192 -15.12 6.30 13.00
C CYS A 192 -16.49 6.89 13.35
N THR A 193 -16.48 7.95 14.14
CA THR A 193 -17.64 8.81 14.40
C THR A 193 -17.48 10.13 13.62
N PRO A 194 -18.55 10.91 13.41
CA PRO A 194 -18.43 12.24 12.83
C PRO A 194 -17.45 13.14 13.59
N GLU A 195 -17.34 12.98 14.90
CA GLU A 195 -16.53 13.81 15.80
C GLU A 195 -15.02 13.50 15.74
N ASN A 196 -14.65 12.26 15.44
CA ASN A 196 -13.23 11.84 15.33
C ASN A 196 -12.79 11.55 13.88
N GLY A 197 -13.73 11.59 12.92
CA GLY A 197 -13.54 11.22 11.53
C GLY A 197 -13.24 12.39 10.58
N ASP A 198 -13.30 13.64 11.05
CA ASP A 198 -13.12 14.81 10.18
C ASP A 198 -11.73 14.88 9.52
N GLY A 199 -10.69 14.36 10.19
CA GLY A 199 -9.34 14.24 9.59
C GLY A 199 -9.28 13.30 8.37
N PHE A 200 -10.22 12.37 8.22
CA PHE A 200 -10.31 11.50 7.03
C PHE A 200 -10.95 12.20 5.83
N LYS A 201 -11.78 13.24 6.04
CA LYS A 201 -12.48 13.95 4.97
C LYS A 201 -11.55 14.84 4.13
N GLU A 202 -10.51 15.41 4.75
CA GLU A 202 -9.57 16.34 4.07
C GLU A 202 -8.44 15.65 3.28
N CYS A 203 -8.20 14.35 3.52
CA CYS A 203 -7.05 13.62 2.97
C CYS A 203 -7.08 13.45 1.42
N ASN A 204 -8.24 13.57 0.78
CA ASN A 204 -8.44 13.32 -0.66
C ASN A 204 -7.87 14.39 -1.62
N SER A 205 -7.24 15.47 -1.11
CA SER A 205 -6.89 16.65 -1.93
C SER A 205 -5.39 16.88 -2.19
N CYS A 206 -4.47 16.16 -1.54
CA CYS A 206 -3.07 16.58 -1.48
C CYS A 206 -2.08 15.71 -2.25
N LYS A 207 -1.70 16.16 -3.47
CA LYS A 207 -0.53 15.66 -4.20
C LYS A 207 0.76 16.27 -3.61
N LEU A 208 1.59 15.46 -2.95
CA LEU A 208 2.94 15.87 -2.56
C LEU A 208 3.87 15.88 -3.79
N ARG A 209 4.48 17.04 -4.08
CA ARG A 209 5.68 17.12 -4.92
C ARG A 209 6.88 16.80 -4.02
N PHE A 210 7.53 15.68 -4.28
CA PHE A 210 8.90 15.47 -3.82
C PHE A 210 9.79 16.14 -4.86
N ASN A 211 10.51 17.18 -4.46
CA ASN A 211 11.61 17.73 -5.26
C ASN A 211 12.77 16.74 -5.30
#